data_AF-A0A2U3LJ24-F1
#
_entry.id   AF-A0A2U3LJ24-F1
#
_cell.length_a   1.000
_cell.length_b   1.000
_cell.length_c   1.000
_cell.angle_alpha   90.00
_cell.angle_beta   90.00
_cell.angle_gamma   90.00
#
_symmetry.space_group_name_H-M   'P 1'
#
loop_
_entity.id
_entity.type
_entity.pdbx_description
1 polymer ?
#
loop_
_entity_poly.entity_id
_entity_poly.type
_entity_poly.pdbx_seq_one_letter_code
_entity_poly.pdbx_strand_id
1 'polypeptide(L)'
;MEHYEKFAHKYGFNNYGEMTKNSLTVIFDYGVSWMSTYTRFGWLAWVDKLPDIPLKTFQTYEEAIRYINEVFEATEVNFKELIETCIVQHDNKLIVLN
;
A
#
# COMPACT_ATOMS: atom_id res chain seq x y z
N MET A 1 -5.35 -9.61 -11.05
CA MET A 1 -4.51 -9.05 -12.14
C MET A 1 -5.19 -7.83 -12.76
N GLU A 2 -6.46 -7.93 -13.17
CA GLU A 2 -7.20 -6.81 -13.80
C GLU A 2 -7.29 -5.53 -12.93
N HIS A 3 -7.46 -5.67 -11.61
CA HIS A 3 -7.53 -4.54 -10.67
C HIS A 3 -6.26 -3.68 -10.64
N TYR A 4 -5.09 -4.34 -10.70
CA TYR A 4 -3.78 -3.66 -10.69
C TYR A 4 -3.54 -2.86 -11.97
N GLU A 5 -3.92 -3.44 -13.11
CA GLU A 5 -3.80 -2.74 -14.40
C GLU A 5 -4.76 -1.53 -14.47
N LYS A 6 -6.02 -1.71 -14.05
CA LYS A 6 -6.98 -0.61 -13.96
C LYS A 6 -6.49 0.52 -13.04
N PHE A 7 -5.90 0.18 -11.91
CA PHE A 7 -5.31 1.14 -10.99
C PHE A 7 -4.17 1.92 -11.65
N ALA A 8 -3.22 1.23 -12.29
CA ALA A 8 -2.12 1.87 -13.00
C ALA A 8 -2.61 2.82 -14.11
N HIS A 9 -3.56 2.37 -14.93
CA HIS A 9 -4.17 3.20 -15.98
C HIS A 9 -4.88 4.42 -15.41
N LYS A 10 -5.61 4.28 -14.30
CA LYS A 10 -6.30 5.40 -13.62
C LYS A 10 -5.33 6.53 -13.30
N TYR A 11 -4.12 6.18 -12.83
CA TYR A 11 -3.06 7.11 -12.44
C TYR A 11 -2.09 7.49 -13.56
N GLY A 12 -2.33 7.01 -14.79
CA GLY A 12 -1.63 7.45 -15.99
C GLY A 12 -0.43 6.61 -16.41
N PHE A 13 -0.30 5.39 -15.90
CA PHE A 13 0.75 4.44 -16.30
C PHE A 13 0.22 3.42 -17.30
N ASN A 14 1.07 2.85 -18.17
CA ASN A 14 0.64 1.88 -19.18
C ASN A 14 0.33 0.50 -18.59
N ASN A 15 0.96 0.16 -17.47
CA ASN A 15 0.70 -1.07 -16.73
C ASN A 15 1.18 -0.96 -15.27
N TYR A 16 0.78 -1.92 -14.44
CA TYR A 16 1.15 -1.94 -13.03
C TYR A 16 2.67 -2.04 -12.79
N GLY A 17 3.38 -2.80 -13.62
CA GLY A 17 4.82 -2.95 -13.52
C GLY A 17 5.59 -1.65 -13.80
N GLU A 18 5.08 -0.80 -14.69
CA GLU A 18 5.63 0.54 -14.91
C GLU A 18 5.38 1.44 -13.71
N MET A 19 4.17 1.42 -13.17
CA MET A 19 3.82 2.21 -11.99
C MET A 19 4.73 1.87 -10.82
N THR A 20 4.89 0.59 -10.48
CA THR A 20 5.73 0.14 -9.36
C THR A 20 7.21 0.52 -9.55
N LYS A 21 7.75 0.39 -10.77
CA LYS A 21 9.12 0.83 -11.10
C LYS A 21 9.35 2.33 -10.91
N ASN A 22 8.33 3.14 -11.15
CA ASN A 22 8.38 4.60 -10.97
C ASN A 22 7.96 5.05 -9.56
N SER A 23 7.73 4.11 -8.64
CA SER A 23 7.29 4.39 -7.28
C SER A 23 8.48 4.40 -6.32
N LEU A 24 8.38 5.26 -5.31
CA LEU A 24 9.30 5.31 -4.18
C LEU A 24 8.70 4.52 -3.03
N THR A 25 9.37 3.45 -2.60
CA THR A 25 9.00 2.73 -1.37
C THR A 25 9.37 3.58 -0.16
N VAL A 26 8.38 3.89 0.67
CA VAL A 26 8.56 4.65 1.91
C VAL A 26 8.73 3.69 3.08
N ILE A 27 7.88 2.67 3.15
CA ILE A 27 7.91 1.62 4.18
C ILE A 27 7.79 0.26 3.49
N PHE A 28 8.57 -0.71 3.97
CA PHE A 28 8.41 -2.11 3.60
C PHE A 28 8.32 -2.94 4.88
N ASP A 29 7.15 -3.54 5.10
CA ASP A 29 6.87 -4.32 6.30
C ASP A 29 5.99 -5.52 5.97
N TYR A 30 6.28 -6.69 6.56
CA TYR A 30 5.64 -7.98 6.28
C TYR A 30 5.35 -8.30 4.79
N GLY A 31 6.23 -7.88 3.87
CA GLY A 31 6.06 -8.14 2.43
C GLY A 31 5.06 -7.22 1.73
N VAL A 32 4.64 -6.13 2.39
CA VAL A 32 3.76 -5.09 1.89
C VAL A 32 4.56 -3.79 1.72
N SER A 33 4.48 -3.19 0.54
CA SER A 33 5.16 -1.91 0.25
C SER A 33 4.17 -0.76 0.35
N TRP A 34 4.49 0.22 1.19
CA TRP A 34 3.81 1.51 1.23
C TRP A 34 4.61 2.48 0.38
N MET A 35 3.96 3.01 -0.64
CA MET A 35 4.64 3.67 -1.74
C MET A 35 4.09 5.07 -1.99
N SER A 36 4.97 5.92 -2.51
CA SER A 36 4.61 7.20 -3.07
C SER A 36 5.00 7.25 -4.53
N THR A 37 4.09 7.69 -5.40
CA THR A 37 4.31 7.73 -6.85
C THR A 37 3.89 9.08 -7.39
N TYR A 38 4.75 9.72 -8.18
CA TYR A 38 4.35 10.93 -8.88
C TYR A 38 3.43 10.58 -10.05
N THR A 39 2.25 11.20 -10.09
CA THR A 39 1.22 10.96 -11.10
C THR A 39 0.76 12.28 -11.70
N ARG A 40 -0.09 12.24 -12.74
CA ARG A 40 -0.72 13.45 -13.28
C ARG A 40 -1.61 14.20 -12.27
N PHE A 41 -1.95 13.59 -11.13
CA PHE A 41 -2.76 14.18 -10.07
C PHE A 41 -1.92 14.66 -8.87
N GLY A 42 -0.60 14.56 -8.96
CA GLY A 42 0.33 14.81 -7.85
C GLY A 42 0.90 13.52 -7.27
N TRP A 43 1.43 13.61 -6.05
CA TRP A 43 2.05 12.51 -5.32
C TRP A 43 0.99 11.61 -4.70
N LEU A 44 0.86 10.40 -5.23
CA LEU A 44 -0.05 9.39 -4.75
C LEU A 44 0.60 8.57 -3.63
N ALA A 45 -0.02 8.54 -2.46
CA ALA A 45 0.24 7.55 -1.42
C ALA A 45 -0.65 6.33 -1.61
N TRP A 46 -0.07 5.12 -1.62
CA TRP A 46 -0.80 3.87 -1.87
C TRP A 46 -0.01 2.65 -1.37
N VAL A 47 -0.67 1.49 -1.37
CA VAL A 47 -0.13 0.21 -0.87
C VAL A 47 -0.16 -0.84 -1.97
N ASP A 48 0.96 -1.51 -2.22
CA ASP A 48 1.18 -2.41 -3.37
C ASP A 48 0.34 -3.71 -3.39
N LYS A 49 -0.42 -3.97 -2.32
CA LYS A 49 -1.39 -5.08 -2.21
C LYS A 49 -2.84 -4.63 -2.20
N LEU A 50 -3.10 -3.32 -2.19
CA LEU A 50 -4.45 -2.74 -2.07
C LEU A 50 -4.74 -1.75 -3.22
N PRO A 51 -4.68 -2.19 -4.49
CA PRO A 51 -4.85 -1.31 -5.65
C PRO A 51 -6.26 -0.69 -5.72
N ASP A 52 -7.27 -1.30 -5.11
CA ASP A 52 -8.63 -0.75 -5.09
C ASP A 52 -8.81 0.36 -4.03
N ILE A 53 -7.82 0.54 -3.13
CA ILE A 53 -7.88 1.48 -2.00
C ILE A 53 -6.64 2.38 -2.02
N PRO A 54 -6.55 3.35 -2.95
CA PRO A 54 -5.53 4.40 -2.85
C PRO A 54 -5.70 5.14 -1.53
N LEU A 55 -4.60 5.44 -0.84
CA LEU A 55 -4.68 6.16 0.43
C LEU A 55 -5.11 7.60 0.18
N LYS A 56 -4.30 8.37 -0.56
CA LYS A 56 -4.58 9.78 -0.89
C LYS A 56 -3.59 10.35 -1.92
N THR A 57 -3.95 11.44 -2.58
CA THR A 57 -3.06 12.24 -3.45
C THR A 57 -2.70 13.58 -2.81
N PHE A 58 -1.46 14.03 -3.01
CA PHE A 58 -0.88 15.23 -2.41
C PHE A 58 -0.18 16.10 -3.46
N GLN A 59 0.08 17.35 -3.11
CA GLN A 59 0.79 18.26 -4.02
C GLN A 59 2.31 18.06 -3.92
N THR A 60 2.82 17.69 -2.74
CA THR A 60 4.25 17.46 -2.53
C THR A 60 4.56 16.03 -2.07
N TYR A 61 5.81 15.63 -2.26
CA TYR A 61 6.29 14.32 -1.82
C TYR A 61 6.30 14.24 -0.28
N GLU A 62 6.67 15.33 0.38
CA GLU A 62 6.77 15.45 1.83
C GLU A 62 5.42 15.22 2.51
N GLU A 63 4.34 15.74 1.92
CA GLU A 63 2.97 15.50 2.40
C GLU A 63 2.59 14.01 2.27
N ALA A 64 2.95 13.38 1.15
CA ALA A 64 2.65 11.98 0.90
C ALA A 64 3.38 11.05 1.89
N ILE A 65 4.68 11.26 2.12
CA ILE A 65 5.45 10.43 3.07
C ILE A 65 4.99 10.64 4.51
N ARG A 66 4.69 11.90 4.90
CA ARG A 66 4.17 12.19 6.25
C ARG A 66 2.88 11.43 6.48
N TYR A 67 1.96 11.49 5.51
CA TYR A 67 0.70 10.77 5.60
C TYR A 67 0.87 9.25 5.60
N ILE A 68 1.80 8.71 4.79
CA ILE A 68 2.12 7.27 4.82
C ILE A 68 2.56 6.84 6.21
N ASN A 69 3.47 7.59 6.85
CA ASN A 69 3.93 7.28 8.21
C ASN A 69 2.79 7.37 9.23
N GLU A 70 1.97 8.44 9.19
CA GLU A 70 0.81 8.60 10.09
C GLU A 70 -0.19 7.45 9.97
N VAL A 71 -0.54 7.08 8.74
CA VAL A 71 -1.47 5.95 8.49
C VAL A 71 -0.81 4.64 8.90
N PHE A 72 0.46 4.42 8.56
CA PHE A 72 1.19 3.21 8.93
C PHE A 72 1.20 3.03 10.45
N GLU A 73 1.62 4.03 11.22
CA GLU A 73 1.65 4.00 12.69
C GLU A 73 0.25 3.74 13.29
N ALA A 74 -0.78 4.41 12.77
CA ALA A 74 -2.16 4.18 13.19
C ALA A 74 -2.65 2.76 12.86
N THR A 75 -2.14 2.16 11.78
CA THR A 75 -2.48 0.79 11.38
C THR A 75 -1.59 -0.27 12.01
N GLU A 76 -0.34 0.02 12.39
CA GLU A 76 0.60 -0.93 12.99
C GLU A 76 0.09 -1.45 14.34
N VAL A 77 -0.57 -0.58 15.10
CA VAL A 77 -1.27 -0.95 16.34
C VAL A 77 -2.29 -2.07 16.06
N ASN A 78 -2.98 -2.04 14.91
CA ASN A 78 -3.93 -3.07 14.51
C ASN A 78 -3.28 -4.24 13.75
N PHE A 79 -2.25 -4.01 12.94
CA PHE A 79 -1.59 -5.05 12.13
C PHE A 79 -0.74 -5.98 12.98
N LYS A 80 -0.07 -5.46 14.01
CA LYS A 80 0.66 -6.29 14.99
C LYS A 80 -0.30 -7.18 15.78
N GLU A 81 -1.44 -6.63 16.22
CA GLU A 81 -2.49 -7.43 16.87
C GLU A 81 -3.09 -8.48 15.92
N LEU A 82 -3.31 -8.14 14.65
CA LEU A 82 -3.81 -9.06 13.61
C LEU A 82 -2.81 -10.18 13.31
N ILE A 83 -1.51 -9.87 13.21
CA ILE A 83 -0.45 -10.84 12.96
C ILE A 83 -0.22 -11.71 14.21
N GLU A 84 -0.20 -11.15 15.41
CA GLU A 84 -0.05 -11.91 16.65
C GLU A 84 -1.27 -12.82 16.91
N THR A 85 -2.50 -12.38 16.62
CA THR A 85 -3.68 -13.26 16.70
C THR A 85 -3.69 -14.35 15.63
N CYS A 86 -3.20 -14.08 14.41
CA CYS A 86 -3.08 -15.09 13.36
C CYS A 86 -1.90 -16.06 13.56
N ILE A 87 -0.80 -15.64 14.19
CA ILE A 87 0.37 -16.51 14.46
C ILE A 87 0.14 -17.40 15.70
N VAL A 88 -0.75 -17.03 16.62
CA VAL A 88 -1.06 -17.84 17.81
C VAL A 88 -2.09 -18.95 17.54
N GLN A 89 -2.82 -18.94 16.41
CA GLN A 89 -3.69 -20.06 16.01
C GLN A 89 -3.05 -21.00 14.96
N HIS A 90 -2.14 -21.83 15.49
CA HIS A 90 -1.84 -23.24 15.18
C HIS A 90 -1.19 -23.68 13.85
N ASP A 91 -0.07 -24.40 13.99
CA ASP A 91 0.25 -25.65 13.27
C ASP A 91 -0.16 -25.70 11.78
N ASN A 92 0.34 -24.74 11.00
CA ASN A 92 0.36 -24.75 9.53
C ASN A 92 -1.00 -24.66 8.80
N LYS A 93 -2.05 -24.03 9.36
CA LYS A 93 -3.24 -23.66 8.56
C LYS A 93 -3.77 -22.27 8.88
N LEU A 94 -3.48 -21.32 7.98
CA LEU A 94 -4.11 -20.00 7.94
C LEU A 94 -5.61 -20.14 7.63
N ILE A 95 -6.46 -19.72 8.56
CA ILE A 95 -7.89 -19.51 8.33
C ILE A 95 -8.15 -18.01 8.51
N VAL A 96 -8.69 -17.38 7.46
CA VAL A 96 -9.20 -16.00 7.50
C VAL A 96 -10.67 -16.07 7.90
N LEU A 97 -11.04 -15.43 9.01
CA LEU A 97 -12.44 -15.25 9.39
C LEU A 97 -12.93 -13.91 8.85
N ASN A 98 -13.99 -13.97 8.02
CA ASN A 98 -14.78 -12.82 7.57
C ASN A 98 -15.59 -12.21 8.71
#